data_AF-A0A7X2L2L1-F1
#
_entry.id   AF-A0A7X2L2L1-F1
#
_cell.length_a   1.000
_cell.length_b   1.000
_cell.length_c   1.000
_cell.angle_alpha   90.00
_cell.angle_beta   90.00
_cell.angle_gamma   90.00
#
_symmetry.space_group_name_H-M   'P 1'
#
loop_
_entity.id
_entity.type
_entity.pdbx_description
1 polymer ?
#
loop_
_entity_poly.entity_id
_entity_poly.type
_entity_poly.pdbx_seq_one_letter_code
_entity_poly.pdbx_strand_id
1 'polypeptide(L)'
;MTTLTNDRTALVTGANNGIGLELTRKLLSEGWQVISLIRSGFPEDDTLIKEALRNKQLRFYTAELTNFDSLQLALKQIKAEVDKIDLLFNNAGGSLPELSYSKQGREKQFELHTVVPYVILMELKEQLRRGTLKTVINTSTSAFKYLKEFAPDKLERPEVFVKLYGSYATSKLALSLWTRELAPMLAAEGIKLLSVDPGANNTMRKGKKSGIPIYLKPLMKFFFAPPTKGATLLYEAALGADKYLSGVFLVNGNVRELKFLEQGPKILEQVKAIYEREFMAVIKN
;
A
#
# COMPACT_ATOMS: atom_id res chain seq x y z
N MET A 1 -24.25 27.37 12.33
CA MET A 1 -23.73 26.60 11.17
C MET A 1 -22.93 25.43 11.70
N THR A 2 -23.56 24.29 11.88
CA THR A 2 -22.92 23.05 12.33
C THR A 2 -22.31 22.39 11.09
N THR A 3 -21.02 22.62 10.84
CA THR A 3 -20.25 21.78 9.92
C THR A 3 -20.27 20.37 10.51
N LEU A 4 -21.04 19.47 9.89
CA LEU A 4 -20.89 18.03 10.08
C LEU A 4 -19.45 17.68 9.66
N THR A 5 -18.51 17.72 10.59
CA THR A 5 -17.19 17.17 10.37
C THR A 5 -17.40 15.68 10.17
N ASN A 6 -17.30 15.24 8.92
CA ASN A 6 -17.32 13.82 8.59
C ASN A 6 -16.20 13.16 9.41
N ASP A 7 -16.59 12.43 10.44
CA ASP A 7 -15.70 11.81 11.44
C ASP A 7 -15.05 10.53 10.87
N ARG A 8 -14.60 10.61 9.62
CA ARG A 8 -14.05 9.49 8.84
C ARG A 8 -12.59 9.76 8.52
N THR A 9 -11.71 8.88 8.98
CA THR A 9 -10.26 9.01 8.82
C THR A 9 -9.70 7.93 7.91
N ALA A 10 -8.98 8.33 6.88
CA ALA A 10 -8.26 7.43 5.99
C ALA A 10 -6.75 7.64 6.11
N LEU A 11 -5.99 6.56 6.26
CA LEU A 11 -4.53 6.59 6.16
C LEU A 11 -4.08 6.09 4.79
N VAL A 12 -3.22 6.84 4.10
CA VAL A 12 -2.68 6.49 2.78
C VAL A 12 -1.16 6.50 2.82
N THR A 13 -0.54 5.37 2.49
CA THR A 13 0.92 5.31 2.26
C THR A 13 1.25 5.70 0.81
N GLY A 14 2.35 6.45 0.62
CA GLY A 14 2.72 6.92 -0.73
C GLY A 14 1.72 7.93 -1.31
N ALA A 15 1.12 8.75 -0.44
CA ALA A 15 0.04 9.68 -0.75
C ALA A 15 0.41 10.88 -1.66
N ASN A 16 1.69 11.11 -1.95
CA ASN A 16 2.14 12.34 -2.61
C ASN A 16 2.44 12.21 -4.11
N ASN A 17 2.20 11.05 -4.73
CA ASN A 17 2.42 10.86 -6.16
C ASN A 17 1.48 9.79 -6.76
N GLY A 18 1.29 9.83 -8.07
CA GLY A 18 0.56 8.82 -8.85
C GLY A 18 -0.82 8.52 -8.28
N ILE A 19 -1.14 7.23 -8.12
CA ILE A 19 -2.44 6.78 -7.58
C ILE A 19 -2.66 7.31 -6.16
N GLY A 20 -1.62 7.35 -5.32
CA GLY A 20 -1.77 7.78 -3.93
C GLY A 20 -2.18 9.25 -3.81
N LEU A 21 -1.67 10.10 -4.70
CA LEU A 21 -2.06 11.51 -4.76
C LEU A 21 -3.50 11.68 -5.22
N GLU A 22 -3.90 11.00 -6.29
CA GLU A 22 -5.29 11.07 -6.76
C GLU A 22 -6.28 10.47 -5.75
N LEU A 23 -5.88 9.42 -5.04
CA LEU A 23 -6.68 8.84 -3.94
C LEU A 23 -6.80 9.83 -2.78
N THR A 24 -5.72 10.52 -2.43
CA THR A 24 -5.73 11.57 -1.41
C THR A 24 -6.66 12.71 -1.80
N ARG A 25 -6.57 13.22 -3.03
CA ARG A 25 -7.47 14.25 -3.56
C ARG A 25 -8.94 13.80 -3.49
N LYS A 26 -9.22 12.56 -3.91
CA LYS A 26 -10.58 12.01 -3.85
C LYS A 26 -11.10 11.89 -2.41
N LEU A 27 -10.29 11.41 -1.47
CA LEU A 27 -10.69 11.34 -0.06
C LEU A 27 -10.98 12.74 0.50
N LEU A 28 -10.11 13.71 0.22
CA LEU A 28 -10.29 15.10 0.67
C LEU A 28 -11.55 15.73 0.09
N SER A 29 -11.83 15.55 -1.20
CA SER A 29 -13.03 16.08 -1.85
C SER A 29 -14.32 15.48 -1.29
N GLU A 30 -14.26 14.26 -0.74
CA GLU A 30 -15.37 13.54 -0.12
C GLU A 30 -15.49 13.85 1.40
N GLY A 31 -14.71 14.81 1.89
CA GLY A 31 -14.74 15.31 3.26
C GLY A 31 -14.04 14.42 4.30
N TRP A 32 -13.15 13.53 3.87
CA TRP A 32 -12.38 12.68 4.79
C TRP A 32 -11.25 13.46 5.45
N GLN A 33 -10.93 13.08 6.68
CA GLN A 33 -9.63 13.37 7.28
C GLN A 33 -8.60 12.40 6.68
N VAL A 34 -7.50 12.91 6.17
CA VAL A 34 -6.46 12.08 5.54
C VAL A 34 -5.17 12.15 6.34
N ILE A 35 -4.69 10.97 6.74
CA ILE A 35 -3.37 10.76 7.31
C ILE A 35 -2.47 10.22 6.20
N SER A 36 -1.34 10.88 5.99
CA SER A 36 -0.40 10.54 4.94
C SER A 36 0.89 10.00 5.55
N LEU A 37 1.39 8.89 5.02
CA LEU A 37 2.71 8.36 5.35
C LEU A 37 3.58 8.37 4.09
N ILE A 38 4.50 9.33 4.01
CA ILE A 38 5.26 9.67 2.80
C ILE A 38 6.72 9.97 3.12
N ARG A 39 7.60 9.95 2.11
CA ARG A 39 9.04 10.22 2.27
C ARG A 39 9.42 11.69 2.16
N SER A 40 8.62 12.44 1.43
CA SER A 40 8.82 13.85 1.12
C SER A 40 7.45 14.54 1.14
N GLY A 41 7.42 15.87 1.25
CA GLY A 41 6.18 16.63 1.23
C GLY A 41 5.31 16.41 -0.01
N PHE A 42 4.15 17.05 0.00
CA PHE A 42 3.22 17.07 -1.13
C PHE A 42 3.63 18.08 -2.21
N PRO A 43 3.11 17.95 -3.45
CA PRO A 43 3.30 18.96 -4.49
C PRO A 43 2.83 20.35 -4.02
N GLU A 44 3.70 21.36 -4.17
CA GLU A 44 3.41 22.72 -3.73
C GLU A 44 2.43 23.45 -4.65
N ASP A 45 2.20 23.00 -5.87
CA ASP A 45 1.28 23.61 -6.83
C ASP A 45 -0.18 23.15 -6.68
N ASP A 46 -0.44 22.19 -5.79
CA ASP A 46 -1.77 21.63 -5.55
C ASP A 46 -2.56 22.44 -4.50
N THR A 47 -3.53 23.23 -4.97
CA THR A 47 -4.35 24.11 -4.12
C THR A 47 -5.22 23.35 -3.13
N LEU A 48 -5.79 22.20 -3.54
CA LEU A 48 -6.61 21.35 -2.66
C LEU A 48 -5.77 20.81 -1.51
N ILE A 49 -4.57 20.33 -1.82
CA ILE A 49 -3.64 19.80 -0.81
C ILE A 49 -3.17 20.91 0.13
N LYS A 50 -2.81 22.08 -0.39
CA LYS A 50 -2.43 23.26 0.42
C LYS A 50 -3.52 23.66 1.39
N GLU A 51 -4.76 23.74 0.91
CA GLU A 51 -5.91 24.06 1.75
C GLU A 51 -6.16 22.99 2.82
N ALA A 52 -6.10 21.72 2.44
CA ALA A 52 -6.27 20.59 3.36
C ALA A 52 -5.18 20.53 4.44
N LEU A 53 -3.93 20.90 4.10
CA LEU A 53 -2.86 21.02 5.09
C LEU A 53 -3.13 22.19 6.05
N ARG A 54 -3.55 23.35 5.51
CA ARG A 54 -3.84 24.57 6.29
C ARG A 54 -4.99 24.37 7.28
N ASN A 55 -6.06 23.69 6.86
CA ASN A 55 -7.22 23.42 7.71
C ASN A 55 -7.08 22.11 8.54
N LYS A 56 -5.93 21.44 8.47
CA LYS A 56 -5.60 20.18 9.15
C LYS A 56 -6.45 18.97 8.74
N GLN A 57 -7.20 19.07 7.63
CA GLN A 57 -7.89 17.93 7.03
C GLN A 57 -6.91 16.88 6.47
N LEU A 58 -5.72 17.32 6.05
CA LEU A 58 -4.59 16.48 5.68
C LEU A 58 -3.46 16.66 6.69
N ARG A 59 -2.98 15.56 7.26
CA ARG A 59 -1.77 15.50 8.08
C ARG A 59 -0.79 14.53 7.44
N PHE A 60 0.50 14.83 7.46
CA PHE A 60 1.51 13.92 6.94
C PHE A 60 2.60 13.62 7.96
N TYR A 61 3.04 12.37 7.94
CA TYR A 61 4.15 11.86 8.73
C TYR A 61 5.24 11.37 7.77
N THR A 62 6.48 11.70 8.09
CA THR A 62 7.62 11.39 7.23
C THR A 62 8.21 10.03 7.60
N ALA A 63 8.26 9.11 6.64
CA ALA A 63 8.91 7.82 6.82
C ALA A 63 9.57 7.32 5.53
N GLU A 64 10.84 6.90 5.63
CA GLU A 64 11.42 5.96 4.68
C GLU A 64 10.93 4.55 5.06
N LEU A 65 9.89 4.10 4.37
CA LEU A 65 9.18 2.86 4.71
C LEU A 65 10.09 1.62 4.75
N THR A 66 11.16 1.59 3.95
CA THR A 66 12.13 0.47 3.91
C THR A 66 13.25 0.61 4.95
N ASN A 67 13.05 1.46 5.95
CA ASN A 67 13.92 1.63 7.10
C ASN A 67 13.07 1.57 8.38
N PHE A 68 13.18 0.46 9.13
CA PHE A 68 12.38 0.22 10.33
C PHE A 68 12.49 1.30 11.39
N ASP A 69 13.66 1.89 11.62
CA ASP A 69 13.81 2.99 12.58
C ASP A 69 12.97 4.20 12.17
N SER A 70 13.02 4.54 10.88
CA SER A 70 12.22 5.65 10.32
C SER A 70 10.73 5.37 10.37
N LEU A 71 10.33 4.13 10.03
CA LEU A 71 8.93 3.70 10.04
C LEU A 71 8.37 3.68 11.47
N GLN A 72 9.14 3.18 12.43
CA GLN A 72 8.76 3.10 13.84
C GLN A 72 8.52 4.49 14.45
N LEU A 73 9.41 5.45 14.18
CA LEU A 73 9.24 6.84 14.63
C LEU A 73 7.93 7.44 14.11
N ALA A 74 7.65 7.28 12.83
CA ALA A 74 6.42 7.79 12.22
C ALA A 74 5.16 7.09 12.77
N LEU A 75 5.21 5.75 12.92
CA LEU A 75 4.08 4.99 13.49
C LEU A 75 3.83 5.35 14.96
N LYS A 76 4.88 5.65 15.75
CA LYS A 76 4.72 6.14 17.13
C LYS A 76 4.00 7.49 17.16
N GLN A 77 4.34 8.41 16.26
CA GLN A 77 3.66 9.71 16.14
C GLN A 77 2.19 9.53 15.72
N ILE A 78 1.93 8.71 14.69
CA ILE A 78 0.57 8.40 14.25
C ILE A 78 -0.25 7.82 15.41
N LYS A 79 0.29 6.85 16.16
CA LYS A 79 -0.43 6.25 17.29
C LYS A 79 -0.77 7.25 18.40
N ALA A 80 0.06 8.27 18.60
CA ALA A 80 -0.16 9.31 19.61
C ALA A 80 -1.18 10.36 19.18
N GLU A 81 -1.28 10.65 17.88
CA GLU A 81 -2.04 11.80 17.35
C GLU A 81 -3.30 11.41 16.57
N VAL A 82 -3.46 10.14 16.20
CA VAL A 82 -4.58 9.62 15.42
C VAL A 82 -5.35 8.63 16.26
N ASP A 83 -6.55 9.05 16.68
CA ASP A 83 -7.40 8.22 17.53
C ASP A 83 -7.92 6.99 16.77
N LYS A 84 -8.52 7.18 15.60
CA LYS A 84 -9.13 6.08 14.83
C LYS A 84 -8.79 6.15 13.35
N ILE A 85 -8.84 4.99 12.69
CA ILE A 85 -8.65 4.85 11.23
C ILE A 85 -9.81 4.00 10.70
N ASP A 86 -10.62 4.58 9.82
CA ASP A 86 -11.70 3.87 9.13
C ASP A 86 -11.15 3.06 7.95
N LEU A 87 -10.24 3.68 7.18
CA LEU A 87 -9.65 3.09 5.98
C LEU A 87 -8.12 3.16 6.03
N LEU A 88 -7.44 2.02 5.85
CA LEU A 88 -5.99 1.96 5.66
C LEU A 88 -5.68 1.55 4.22
N PHE A 89 -4.99 2.42 3.47
CA PHE A 89 -4.51 2.15 2.11
C PHE A 89 -3.00 1.94 2.12
N ASN A 90 -2.58 0.68 2.08
CA ASN A 90 -1.21 0.28 1.83
C ASN A 90 -0.91 0.41 0.32
N ASN A 91 -0.74 1.66 -0.12
CA ASN A 91 -0.59 2.04 -1.52
C ASN A 91 0.86 2.30 -1.95
N ALA A 92 1.75 2.65 -1.02
CA ALA A 92 3.15 2.91 -1.34
C ALA A 92 3.77 1.75 -2.14
N GLY A 93 4.48 2.11 -3.21
CA GLY A 93 5.08 1.12 -4.08
C GLY A 93 5.74 1.72 -5.30
N GLY A 94 6.17 0.83 -6.18
CA GLY A 94 6.78 1.16 -7.46
C GLY A 94 7.68 0.02 -7.95
N SER A 95 7.92 -0.01 -9.25
CA SER A 95 8.91 -0.94 -9.81
C SER A 95 10.32 -0.35 -9.71
N LEU A 96 11.28 -1.10 -9.16
CA LEU A 96 12.69 -0.73 -9.19
C LEU A 96 13.36 -1.28 -10.45
N PRO A 97 14.30 -0.53 -11.07
CA PRO A 97 14.94 -0.95 -12.32
C PRO A 97 16.04 -2.01 -12.12
N GLU A 98 16.51 -2.16 -10.88
CA GLU A 98 17.61 -3.03 -10.50
C GLU A 98 17.40 -3.55 -9.07
N LEU A 99 18.11 -4.63 -8.73
CA LEU A 99 18.08 -5.21 -7.40
C LEU A 99 18.71 -4.24 -6.40
N SER A 100 18.02 -4.02 -5.29
CA SER A 100 18.53 -3.21 -4.18
C SER A 100 17.97 -3.75 -2.87
N TYR A 101 18.58 -3.35 -1.76
CA TYR A 101 18.27 -3.90 -0.44
C TYR A 101 17.80 -2.80 0.51
N SER A 102 16.87 -3.16 1.41
CA SER A 102 16.43 -2.34 2.55
C SER A 102 17.55 -2.22 3.58
N LYS A 103 17.37 -1.37 4.59
CA LYS A 103 18.33 -1.26 5.70
C LYS A 103 18.45 -2.58 6.49
N GLN A 104 17.41 -3.42 6.43
CA GLN A 104 17.36 -4.75 7.05
C GLN A 104 18.00 -5.83 6.17
N GLY A 105 18.53 -5.50 4.99
CA GLY A 105 19.23 -6.44 4.12
C GLY A 105 18.33 -7.38 3.33
N ARG A 106 17.04 -7.04 3.18
CA ARG A 106 16.06 -7.72 2.32
C ARG A 106 15.87 -7.01 1.00
N GLU A 107 15.48 -7.73 -0.04
CA GLU A 107 15.14 -7.16 -1.33
C GLU A 107 14.09 -6.05 -1.17
N LYS A 108 14.38 -4.89 -1.76
CA LYS A 108 13.67 -3.65 -1.44
C LYS A 108 12.21 -3.64 -1.88
N GLN A 109 11.84 -4.35 -2.95
CA GLN A 109 10.44 -4.49 -3.35
C GLN A 109 9.68 -5.46 -2.45
N PHE A 110 10.29 -6.56 -2.01
CA PHE A 110 9.74 -7.45 -0.99
C PHE A 110 9.49 -6.70 0.32
N GLU A 111 10.48 -5.95 0.80
CA GLU A 111 10.34 -5.08 1.98
C GLU A 111 9.16 -4.12 1.82
N LEU A 112 9.18 -3.30 0.76
CA LEU A 112 8.22 -2.21 0.58
C LEU A 112 6.79 -2.72 0.33
N HIS A 113 6.63 -3.78 -0.45
CA HIS A 113 5.32 -4.23 -0.88
C HIS A 113 4.72 -5.32 -0.01
N THR A 114 5.54 -6.10 0.71
CA THR A 114 5.06 -7.30 1.42
C THR A 114 5.17 -7.12 2.93
N VAL A 115 6.37 -6.78 3.41
CA VAL A 115 6.69 -6.68 4.84
C VAL A 115 6.07 -5.41 5.44
N VAL A 116 6.36 -4.25 4.86
CA VAL A 116 5.89 -2.94 5.36
C VAL A 116 4.37 -2.88 5.53
N PRO A 117 3.54 -3.32 4.56
CA PRO A 117 2.09 -3.32 4.75
C PRO A 117 1.60 -4.17 5.93
N TYR A 118 2.27 -5.30 6.22
CA TYR A 118 1.98 -6.11 7.39
C TYR A 118 2.36 -5.37 8.68
N VAL A 119 3.56 -4.77 8.72
CA VAL A 119 4.02 -3.95 9.86
C VAL A 119 3.03 -2.82 10.16
N ILE A 120 2.64 -2.04 9.16
CA ILE A 120 1.71 -0.91 9.34
C ILE A 120 0.34 -1.40 9.83
N LEU A 121 -0.17 -2.49 9.25
CA LEU A 121 -1.44 -3.10 9.67
C LEU A 121 -1.40 -3.51 11.15
N MET A 122 -0.34 -4.19 11.58
CA MET A 122 -0.21 -4.66 12.96
C MET A 122 -0.02 -3.51 13.95
N GLU A 123 0.80 -2.51 13.60
CA GLU A 123 1.05 -1.35 14.45
C GLU A 123 -0.17 -0.43 14.61
N LEU A 124 -1.01 -0.33 13.58
CA LEU A 124 -2.20 0.54 13.58
C LEU A 124 -3.50 -0.22 13.83
N LYS A 125 -3.40 -1.48 14.26
CA LYS A 125 -4.55 -2.36 14.47
C LYS A 125 -5.53 -1.82 15.50
N GLU A 126 -5.05 -1.19 16.57
CA GLU A 126 -5.91 -0.58 17.59
C GLU A 126 -6.66 0.65 17.08
N GLN A 127 -6.01 1.50 16.27
CA GLN A 127 -6.66 2.63 15.60
C GLN A 127 -7.72 2.13 14.61
N LEU A 128 -7.44 1.04 13.88
CA LEU A 128 -8.41 0.38 13.00
C LEU A 128 -9.60 -0.17 13.78
N ARG A 129 -9.39 -0.82 14.93
CA ARG A 129 -10.48 -1.34 15.79
C ARG A 129 -11.43 -0.25 16.27
N ARG A 130 -10.93 0.98 16.49
CA ARG A 130 -11.72 2.16 16.85
C ARG A 130 -12.42 2.83 15.66
N GLY A 131 -12.05 2.50 14.42
CA GLY A 131 -12.72 2.98 13.22
C GLY A 131 -14.11 2.38 13.04
N THR A 132 -14.93 3.00 12.19
CA THR A 132 -16.28 2.50 11.85
C THR A 132 -16.21 1.49 10.71
N LEU A 133 -15.45 1.80 9.64
CA LEU A 133 -15.35 0.92 8.46
C LEU A 133 -14.33 -0.21 8.60
N LYS A 134 -13.28 0.00 9.40
CA LYS A 134 -12.26 -1.00 9.75
C LYS A 134 -11.70 -1.77 8.53
N THR A 135 -11.44 -1.07 7.43
CA THR A 135 -11.09 -1.70 6.16
C THR A 135 -9.67 -1.37 5.73
N VAL A 136 -8.93 -2.39 5.34
CA VAL A 136 -7.55 -2.30 4.88
C VAL A 136 -7.48 -2.73 3.42
N ILE A 137 -6.98 -1.84 2.57
CA ILE A 137 -6.74 -2.07 1.15
C ILE A 137 -5.25 -2.17 0.89
N ASN A 138 -4.83 -3.34 0.42
CA ASN A 138 -3.48 -3.61 -0.04
C ASN A 138 -3.41 -3.44 -1.57
N THR A 139 -2.68 -2.43 -2.05
CA THR A 139 -2.52 -2.21 -3.50
C THR A 139 -1.65 -3.31 -4.10
N SER A 140 -2.24 -4.14 -4.96
CA SER A 140 -1.64 -5.30 -5.60
C SER A 140 -1.58 -5.14 -7.13
N THR A 141 -1.35 -6.22 -7.89
CA THR A 141 -1.31 -6.21 -9.35
C THR A 141 -1.63 -7.58 -9.94
N SER A 142 -2.40 -7.65 -11.01
CA SER A 142 -2.63 -8.89 -11.74
C SER A 142 -1.43 -9.35 -12.57
N ALA A 143 -0.31 -8.61 -12.58
CA ALA A 143 0.91 -8.97 -13.31
C ALA A 143 1.51 -10.32 -12.83
N PHE A 144 1.25 -10.74 -11.59
CA PHE A 144 1.67 -12.06 -11.11
C PHE A 144 1.02 -13.23 -11.84
N LYS A 145 -0.05 -13.02 -12.63
CA LYS A 145 -0.66 -14.08 -13.45
C LYS A 145 0.33 -14.66 -14.47
N TYR A 146 1.39 -13.92 -14.81
CA TYR A 146 2.45 -14.35 -15.71
C TYR A 146 3.61 -15.08 -15.01
N LEU A 147 3.59 -15.18 -13.66
CA LEU A 147 4.54 -16.00 -12.93
C LEU A 147 4.29 -17.48 -13.21
N LYS A 148 5.37 -18.18 -13.58
CA LYS A 148 5.39 -19.64 -13.74
C LYS A 148 5.76 -20.36 -12.45
N GLU A 149 6.56 -19.70 -11.61
CA GLU A 149 7.04 -20.21 -10.34
C GLU A 149 6.95 -19.12 -9.27
N PHE A 150 6.82 -19.54 -8.02
CA PHE A 150 6.84 -18.67 -6.87
C PHE A 150 7.54 -19.39 -5.72
N ALA A 151 8.67 -18.83 -5.27
CA ALA A 151 9.51 -19.41 -4.23
C ALA A 151 9.63 -18.43 -3.06
N PRO A 152 8.84 -18.62 -1.97
CA PRO A 152 8.88 -17.77 -0.78
C PRO A 152 10.29 -17.55 -0.21
N ASP A 153 11.12 -18.59 -0.19
CA ASP A 153 12.47 -18.56 0.39
C ASP A 153 13.42 -17.63 -0.37
N LYS A 154 13.12 -17.30 -1.62
CA LYS A 154 13.93 -16.42 -2.47
C LYS A 154 13.49 -14.95 -2.41
N LEU A 155 12.41 -14.63 -1.71
CA LEU A 155 11.86 -13.27 -1.70
C LEU A 155 12.78 -12.25 -1.03
N GLU A 156 13.42 -12.63 0.07
CA GLU A 156 14.32 -11.74 0.81
C GLU A 156 15.64 -11.50 0.08
N ARG A 157 16.15 -12.52 -0.61
CA ARG A 157 17.42 -12.47 -1.34
C ARG A 157 17.32 -13.30 -2.62
N PRO A 158 16.75 -12.74 -3.69
CA PRO A 158 16.68 -13.45 -4.97
C PRO A 158 18.07 -13.59 -5.58
N GLU A 159 18.40 -14.78 -6.06
CA GLU A 159 19.70 -15.08 -6.70
C GLU A 159 19.87 -14.33 -8.03
N VAL A 160 18.77 -14.08 -8.75
CA VAL A 160 18.77 -13.45 -10.08
C VAL A 160 17.68 -12.37 -10.14
N PHE A 161 18.05 -11.18 -10.60
CA PHE A 161 17.07 -10.15 -10.95
C PHE A 161 16.42 -10.46 -12.30
N VAL A 162 15.15 -10.86 -12.29
CA VAL A 162 14.38 -11.06 -13.52
C VAL A 162 13.85 -9.72 -14.01
N LYS A 163 14.41 -9.21 -15.13
CA LYS A 163 14.04 -7.94 -15.75
C LYS A 163 12.52 -7.84 -16.01
N LEU A 164 12.04 -6.59 -16.02
CA LEU A 164 10.65 -6.16 -16.23
C LEU A 164 9.70 -6.37 -15.05
N TYR A 165 9.56 -7.60 -14.51
CA TYR A 165 8.48 -7.88 -13.55
C TYR A 165 8.79 -8.81 -12.38
N GLY A 166 9.97 -9.45 -12.31
CA GLY A 166 10.23 -10.54 -11.34
C GLY A 166 9.92 -10.16 -9.89
N SER A 167 10.80 -9.38 -9.27
CA SER A 167 10.69 -8.99 -7.85
C SER A 167 9.42 -8.17 -7.56
N TYR A 168 8.93 -7.38 -8.54
CA TYR A 168 7.69 -6.62 -8.39
C TYR A 168 6.46 -7.54 -8.32
N ALA A 169 6.32 -8.47 -9.26
CA ALA A 169 5.18 -9.37 -9.32
C ALA A 169 5.21 -10.38 -8.18
N THR A 170 6.38 -10.93 -7.83
CA THR A 170 6.50 -11.87 -6.71
C THR A 170 6.21 -11.18 -5.37
N SER A 171 6.69 -9.95 -5.14
CA SER A 171 6.36 -9.20 -3.92
C SER A 171 4.87 -8.85 -3.81
N LYS A 172 4.23 -8.42 -4.91
CA LYS A 172 2.78 -8.14 -4.90
C LYS A 172 1.91 -9.40 -4.79
N LEU A 173 2.37 -10.54 -5.32
CA LEU A 173 1.74 -11.83 -5.07
C LEU A 173 1.86 -12.21 -3.59
N ALA A 174 3.06 -12.13 -3.01
CA ALA A 174 3.29 -12.41 -1.59
C ALA A 174 2.38 -11.56 -0.69
N LEU A 175 2.24 -10.26 -0.99
CA LEU A 175 1.28 -9.36 -0.33
C LEU A 175 -0.13 -9.93 -0.35
N SER A 176 -0.61 -10.33 -1.53
CA SER A 176 -1.99 -10.83 -1.70
C SER A 176 -2.21 -12.17 -1.01
N LEU A 177 -1.18 -13.04 -1.00
CA LEU A 177 -1.22 -14.34 -0.35
C LEU A 177 -1.34 -14.23 1.17
N TRP A 178 -0.49 -13.42 1.83
CA TRP A 178 -0.65 -13.23 3.28
C TRP A 178 -1.92 -12.45 3.62
N THR A 179 -2.36 -11.53 2.74
CA THR A 179 -3.64 -10.82 2.92
C THR A 179 -4.80 -11.82 3.03
N ARG A 180 -4.85 -12.80 2.12
CA ARG A 180 -5.85 -13.87 2.13
C ARG A 180 -5.73 -14.74 3.38
N GLU A 181 -4.51 -15.14 3.74
CA GLU A 181 -4.27 -16.05 4.87
C GLU A 181 -4.63 -15.41 6.22
N LEU A 182 -4.30 -14.13 6.41
CA LEU A 182 -4.58 -13.41 7.66
C LEU A 182 -6.05 -12.95 7.78
N ALA A 183 -6.78 -12.87 6.65
CA ALA A 183 -8.11 -12.30 6.59
C ALA A 183 -9.14 -12.92 7.54
N PRO A 184 -9.22 -14.26 7.74
CA PRO A 184 -10.17 -14.84 8.68
C PRO A 184 -9.94 -14.37 10.12
N MET A 185 -8.67 -14.29 10.55
CA MET A 185 -8.31 -13.84 11.90
C MET A 185 -8.72 -12.38 12.12
N LEU A 186 -8.39 -11.48 11.19
CA LEU A 186 -8.78 -10.07 11.33
C LEU A 186 -10.28 -9.83 11.14
N ALA A 187 -10.95 -10.64 10.32
CA ALA A 187 -12.41 -10.56 10.18
C ALA A 187 -13.13 -10.92 11.50
N ALA A 188 -12.60 -11.87 12.28
CA ALA A 188 -13.11 -12.19 13.62
C ALA A 188 -13.00 -10.99 14.60
N GLU A 189 -12.14 -10.02 14.28
CA GLU A 189 -11.98 -8.77 15.02
C GLU A 189 -12.71 -7.58 14.39
N GLY A 190 -13.48 -7.85 13.33
CA GLY A 190 -14.24 -6.85 12.57
C GLY A 190 -13.39 -6.04 11.57
N ILE A 191 -12.14 -6.41 11.30
CA ILE A 191 -11.28 -5.73 10.32
C ILE A 191 -11.35 -6.47 8.98
N LYS A 192 -11.73 -5.76 7.91
CA LYS A 192 -11.74 -6.28 6.55
C LYS A 192 -10.38 -6.09 5.89
N LEU A 193 -9.87 -7.13 5.25
CA LEU A 193 -8.69 -7.08 4.39
C LEU A 193 -9.09 -7.32 2.94
N LEU A 194 -8.63 -6.47 2.02
CA LEU A 194 -8.76 -6.68 0.57
C LEU A 194 -7.43 -6.39 -0.11
N SER A 195 -7.12 -7.14 -1.16
CA SER A 195 -6.02 -6.81 -2.08
C SER A 195 -6.61 -6.39 -3.43
N VAL A 196 -6.11 -5.30 -4.02
CA VAL A 196 -6.75 -4.68 -5.18
C VAL A 196 -5.72 -4.33 -6.24
N ASP A 197 -5.90 -4.81 -7.46
CA ASP A 197 -5.17 -4.32 -8.63
C ASP A 197 -5.82 -3.00 -9.11
N PRO A 198 -5.13 -1.85 -8.99
CA PRO A 198 -5.66 -0.57 -9.46
C PRO A 198 -5.54 -0.40 -10.98
N GLY A 199 -5.11 -1.43 -11.70
CA GLY A 199 -4.86 -1.42 -13.14
C GLY A 199 -3.48 -0.86 -13.49
N ALA A 200 -3.08 -1.10 -14.74
CA ALA A 200 -1.82 -0.59 -15.27
C ALA A 200 -1.87 0.94 -15.37
N ASN A 201 -1.06 1.62 -14.56
CA ASN A 201 -0.98 3.07 -14.51
C ASN A 201 0.32 3.59 -15.11
N ASN A 202 0.26 4.79 -15.68
CA ASN A 202 1.45 5.49 -16.12
C ASN A 202 2.07 6.22 -14.92
N THR A 203 2.63 5.49 -13.94
CA THR A 203 3.56 6.12 -12.99
C THR A 203 4.82 6.47 -13.78
N MET A 204 4.77 7.58 -14.50
CA MET A 204 5.89 8.07 -15.29
C MET A 204 7.10 8.23 -14.38
N ARG A 205 8.12 7.40 -14.62
CA ARG A 205 9.46 7.62 -14.09
C ARG A 205 9.98 8.94 -14.66
N LYS A 206 9.96 10.02 -13.85
CA LYS A 206 10.82 11.18 -14.12
C LYS A 206 12.26 10.77 -13.81
N GLY A 207 13.01 10.29 -14.81
CA GLY A 207 14.43 9.96 -14.65
C GLY A 207 15.06 9.34 -15.89
N LYS A 208 16.36 9.60 -16.12
CA LYS A 208 17.18 9.19 -17.28
C LYS A 208 17.38 7.67 -17.47
N LYS A 209 16.75 6.82 -16.65
CA LYS A 209 16.87 5.34 -16.68
C LYS A 209 15.54 4.61 -16.93
N SER A 210 14.55 5.25 -17.58
CA SER A 210 13.29 4.55 -17.92
C SER A 210 13.47 3.48 -19.00
N GLY A 211 14.59 3.48 -19.74
CA GLY A 211 14.83 2.57 -20.87
C GLY A 211 13.89 2.80 -22.06
N ILE A 212 13.00 3.79 -21.99
CA ILE A 212 11.97 4.05 -22.98
C ILE A 212 12.33 5.32 -23.75
N PRO A 213 12.45 5.26 -25.08
CA PRO A 213 12.77 6.41 -25.90
C PRO A 213 11.75 7.55 -25.72
N ILE A 214 12.24 8.78 -25.62
CA ILE A 214 11.44 9.98 -25.34
C ILE A 214 10.27 10.17 -26.33
N TYR A 215 10.44 9.75 -27.59
CA TYR A 215 9.43 9.85 -28.64
C TYR A 215 8.24 8.87 -28.48
N LEU A 216 8.37 7.83 -27.65
CA LEU A 216 7.28 6.89 -27.33
C LEU A 216 6.42 7.33 -26.13
N LYS A 217 6.84 8.36 -25.39
CA LYS A 217 6.09 8.93 -24.25
C LYS A 217 4.64 9.35 -24.57
N PRO A 218 4.32 10.00 -25.71
CA PRO A 218 2.92 10.31 -26.05
C PRO A 218 2.10 9.04 -26.35
N LEU A 219 2.70 8.01 -26.96
CA LEU A 219 2.04 6.74 -27.24
C LEU A 219 1.69 5.97 -25.95
N MET A 220 2.52 6.07 -24.91
CA MET A 220 2.25 5.46 -23.60
C MET A 220 1.03 6.05 -22.89
N LYS A 221 0.64 7.30 -23.13
CA LYS A 221 -0.60 7.87 -22.59
C LYS A 221 -1.86 7.19 -23.17
N PHE A 222 -1.72 6.50 -24.31
CA PHE A 222 -2.80 5.76 -24.95
C PHE A 222 -2.95 4.33 -24.41
N PHE A 223 -1.86 3.72 -23.90
CA PHE A 223 -1.85 2.35 -23.37
C PHE A 223 -2.06 2.25 -21.85
N PHE A 224 -1.78 3.31 -21.09
CA PHE A 224 -1.86 3.29 -19.63
C PHE A 224 -2.93 4.26 -19.11
N ALA A 225 -3.79 3.75 -18.22
CA ALA A 225 -4.86 4.54 -17.63
C ALA A 225 -4.31 5.68 -16.75
N PRO A 226 -5.05 6.79 -16.63
CA PRO A 226 -4.69 7.86 -15.70
C PRO A 226 -4.69 7.34 -14.25
N PRO A 227 -3.82 7.86 -13.37
CA PRO A 227 -3.79 7.45 -11.96
C PRO A 227 -5.12 7.62 -11.22
N THR A 228 -6.00 8.52 -11.70
CA THR A 228 -7.36 8.72 -11.19
C THR A 228 -8.22 7.46 -11.28
N LYS A 229 -8.05 6.64 -12.33
CA LYS A 229 -8.75 5.36 -12.45
C LYS A 229 -8.33 4.40 -11.33
N GLY A 230 -7.03 4.29 -11.09
CA GLY A 230 -6.51 3.44 -10.01
C GLY A 230 -6.98 3.91 -8.64
N ALA A 231 -6.97 5.23 -8.40
CA ALA A 231 -7.50 5.82 -7.17
C ALA A 231 -8.98 5.51 -6.97
N THR A 232 -9.78 5.59 -8.04
CA THR A 232 -11.21 5.26 -8.02
C THR A 232 -11.42 3.79 -7.65
N LEU A 233 -10.68 2.86 -8.27
CA LEU A 233 -10.78 1.44 -7.96
C LEU A 233 -10.44 1.12 -6.50
N LEU A 234 -9.39 1.73 -5.94
CA LEU A 234 -9.04 1.56 -4.52
C LEU A 234 -10.13 2.11 -3.61
N TYR A 235 -10.63 3.32 -3.90
CA TYR A 235 -11.67 3.97 -3.11
C TYR A 235 -12.99 3.19 -3.13
N GLU A 236 -13.43 2.74 -4.32
CA GLU A 236 -14.66 1.96 -4.47
C GLU A 236 -14.56 0.59 -3.81
N ALA A 237 -13.39 -0.06 -3.87
CA ALA A 237 -13.16 -1.31 -3.14
C ALA A 237 -13.27 -1.10 -1.62
N ALA A 238 -12.76 0.02 -1.10
CA ALA A 238 -12.83 0.35 0.31
C ALA A 238 -14.26 0.64 0.79
N LEU A 239 -15.03 1.47 0.07
CA LEU A 239 -16.41 1.79 0.45
C LEU A 239 -17.40 0.66 0.14
N GLY A 240 -17.09 -0.17 -0.85
CA GLY A 240 -17.89 -1.34 -1.21
C GLY A 240 -17.46 -2.62 -0.51
N ALA A 241 -16.63 -2.55 0.54
CA ALA A 241 -15.97 -3.69 1.16
C ALA A 241 -16.95 -4.77 1.68
N ASP A 242 -18.15 -4.38 2.09
CA ASP A 242 -19.20 -5.30 2.58
C ASP A 242 -19.75 -6.23 1.48
N LYS A 243 -19.55 -5.88 0.21
CA LYS A 243 -19.92 -6.74 -0.93
C LYS A 243 -19.00 -7.95 -1.07
N TYR A 244 -17.87 -7.97 -0.36
CA TYR A 244 -16.83 -8.96 -0.54
C TYR A 244 -16.52 -9.71 0.76
N LEU A 245 -16.15 -10.99 0.61
CA LEU A 245 -15.49 -11.71 1.68
C LEU A 245 -14.11 -11.08 1.96
N SER A 246 -13.68 -11.13 3.23
CA SER A 246 -12.33 -10.69 3.60
C SER A 246 -11.30 -11.59 2.91
N GLY A 247 -10.17 -11.02 2.50
CA GLY A 247 -9.05 -11.74 1.91
C GLY A 247 -9.14 -11.94 0.39
N VAL A 248 -10.17 -11.43 -0.27
CA VAL A 248 -10.27 -11.54 -1.74
C VAL A 248 -9.28 -10.62 -2.46
N PHE A 249 -8.92 -11.02 -3.68
CA PHE A 249 -8.18 -10.21 -4.63
C PHE A 249 -9.12 -9.65 -5.70
N LEU A 250 -9.09 -8.34 -5.90
CA LEU A 250 -9.97 -7.62 -6.82
C LEU A 250 -9.22 -7.09 -8.04
N VAL A 251 -9.81 -7.26 -9.22
CA VAL A 251 -9.36 -6.64 -10.47
C VAL A 251 -10.57 -5.98 -11.14
N ASN A 252 -10.53 -4.65 -11.32
CA ASN A 252 -11.65 -3.87 -11.82
C ASN A 252 -12.98 -4.18 -11.06
N GLY A 253 -12.92 -4.21 -9.73
CA GLY A 253 -14.09 -4.49 -8.88
C GLY A 253 -14.57 -5.95 -8.87
N ASN A 254 -13.91 -6.86 -9.59
CA ASN A 254 -14.30 -8.27 -9.65
C ASN A 254 -13.33 -9.15 -8.86
N VAL A 255 -13.87 -10.12 -8.12
CA VAL A 255 -13.06 -11.14 -7.45
C VAL A 255 -12.31 -11.97 -8.50
N ARG A 256 -11.03 -12.22 -8.24
CA ARG A 256 -10.14 -13.05 -9.05
C ARG A 256 -9.35 -13.99 -8.17
N GLU A 257 -9.07 -15.17 -8.71
CA GLU A 257 -8.25 -16.15 -8.02
C GLU A 257 -6.77 -15.74 -7.98
N LEU A 258 -6.13 -16.03 -6.86
CA LEU A 258 -4.69 -15.93 -6.71
C LEU A 258 -4.04 -17.25 -7.12
N LYS A 259 -2.83 -17.19 -7.67
CA LYS A 259 -1.99 -18.37 -7.90
C LYS A 259 -1.20 -18.70 -6.63
N PHE A 260 -0.71 -19.95 -6.55
CA PHE A 260 0.21 -20.40 -5.49
C PHE A 260 -0.38 -20.24 -4.07
N LEU A 261 -1.68 -20.52 -3.93
CA LEU A 261 -2.42 -20.37 -2.67
C LEU A 261 -1.82 -21.21 -1.53
N GLU A 262 -1.23 -22.35 -1.86
CA GLU A 262 -0.53 -23.24 -0.94
C GLU A 262 0.67 -22.58 -0.24
N GLN A 263 1.21 -21.48 -0.80
CA GLN A 263 2.31 -20.73 -0.20
C GLN A 263 1.85 -19.66 0.81
N GLY A 264 0.54 -19.41 0.92
CA GLY A 264 -0.05 -18.40 1.82
C GLY A 264 0.41 -18.51 3.27
N PRO A 265 0.28 -19.69 3.92
CA PRO A 265 0.73 -19.90 5.30
C PRO A 265 2.21 -19.56 5.50
N LYS A 266 3.07 -19.99 4.56
CA LYS A 266 4.51 -19.75 4.62
C LYS A 266 4.86 -18.27 4.52
N ILE A 267 4.21 -17.53 3.61
CA ILE A 267 4.42 -16.08 3.48
C ILE A 267 3.94 -15.34 4.73
N LEU A 268 2.78 -15.73 5.29
CA LEU A 268 2.26 -15.13 6.51
C LEU A 268 3.22 -15.36 7.69
N GLU A 269 3.72 -16.58 7.85
CA GLU A 269 4.71 -16.90 8.88
C GLU A 269 5.99 -16.08 8.71
N GLN A 270 6.48 -15.91 7.48
CA GLN A 270 7.66 -15.12 7.18
C GLN A 270 7.49 -13.65 7.58
N VAL A 271 6.42 -12.97 7.14
CA VAL A 271 6.19 -11.55 7.51
C VAL A 271 5.94 -11.37 9.00
N LYS A 272 5.27 -12.34 9.65
CA LYS A 272 5.07 -12.35 11.10
C LYS A 272 6.39 -12.49 11.85
N ALA A 273 7.27 -13.41 11.43
CA ALA A 273 8.58 -13.60 12.04
C ALA A 273 9.46 -12.34 11.90
N ILE A 274 9.46 -11.69 10.73
CA ILE A 274 10.17 -10.42 10.52
C ILE A 274 9.62 -9.33 11.46
N TYR A 275 8.30 -9.20 11.57
CA TYR A 275 7.68 -8.24 12.48
C TYR A 275 8.07 -8.49 13.95
N GLU A 276 7.94 -9.72 14.43
CA GLU A 276 8.19 -10.07 15.84
C GLU A 276 9.68 -9.99 16.22
N ARG A 277 10.56 -10.47 15.35
CA ARG A 277 12.00 -10.60 15.65
C ARG A 277 12.81 -9.36 15.33
N GLU A 278 12.39 -8.58 14.32
CA GLU A 278 13.16 -7.44 13.86
C GLU A 278 12.45 -6.12 14.14
N PHE A 279 11.20 -5.95 13.71
CA PHE A 279 10.51 -4.66 13.89
C PHE A 279 10.21 -4.37 15.37
N MET A 280 9.65 -5.34 16.08
CA MET A 280 9.32 -5.20 17.51
C MET A 280 10.56 -5.20 18.42
N ALA A 281 11.67 -5.80 17.98
CA ALA A 281 12.91 -5.77 18.75
C ALA A 281 13.51 -4.36 18.83
N VAL A 282 13.32 -3.52 17.81
CA VAL A 282 13.72 -2.09 17.84
C VAL A 282 12.94 -1.31 18.92
N ILE A 283 11.79 -1.78 19.40
CA ILE A 283 11.02 -1.10 20.47
C ILE A 283 11.64 -1.34 21.86
N LYS A 284 12.40 -2.43 22.03
CA LYS A 284 12.92 -2.87 23.33
C LYS A 284 14.32 -2.32 23.66
N ASN A 285 14.98 -1.66 22.70
CA ASN A 285 16.29 -1.02 22.84
C ASN A 285 16.15 0.50 22.74
#